data_AF-A0A934KYP4-F1
#
_entry.id   AF-A0A934KYP4-F1
#
_cell.length_a   1.000
_cell.length_b   1.000
_cell.length_c   1.000
_cell.angle_alpha   90.00
_cell.angle_beta   90.00
_cell.angle_gamma   90.00
#
_symmetry.space_group_name_H-M   'P 1'
#
loop_
_entity.id
_entity.type
_entity.pdbx_description
1 polymer ?
#
loop_
_entity_poly.entity_id
_entity_poly.type
_entity_poly.pdbx_seq_one_letter_code
_entity_poly.pdbx_strand_id
1 'polypeptide(L)' 'MKQLLSTWANTGEVLANFGAATLRRHRDGRCELHGGTHADRLAAQEWASLFQHDAVFSRHPDTRGACAAHPPAR' A
#
# COMPACT_ATOMS: atom_id res chain seq x y z
N MET A 1 7.88 31.31 -10.67
CA MET A 1 6.65 30.72 -10.10
C MET A 1 6.82 29.19 -10.05
N LYS A 2 7.42 28.64 -8.99
CA LYS A 2 7.86 27.22 -8.95
C LYS A 2 7.84 26.63 -7.52
N GLN A 3 6.78 26.81 -6.71
CA GLN A 3 6.82 26.30 -5.32
C GLN A 3 5.49 25.76 -4.75
N LEU A 4 4.47 25.51 -5.58
CA LEU A 4 3.14 25.09 -5.08
C LEU A 4 2.72 23.65 -5.44
N LEU A 5 3.52 22.90 -6.20
CA LEU A 5 3.15 21.53 -6.62
C LEU A 5 3.79 20.42 -5.76
N SER A 6 4.72 20.76 -4.87
CA SER A 6 5.53 19.76 -4.16
C SER A 6 4.78 19.08 -3.01
N THR A 7 3.73 19.70 -2.47
CA THR A 7 2.98 19.14 -1.33
C THR A 7 1.88 18.17 -1.76
N TRP A 8 1.29 18.36 -2.94
CA TRP A 8 0.36 17.37 -3.54
C TRP A 8 1.08 16.22 -4.26
N ALA A 9 2.37 16.40 -4.58
CA ALA A 9 3.18 15.41 -5.27
C ALA A 9 3.42 14.11 -4.47
N ASN A 10 3.21 14.12 -3.15
CA ASN A 10 3.45 12.96 -2.28
C ASN A 10 2.17 12.19 -1.94
N THR A 11 1.01 12.67 -2.39
CA THR A 11 -0.26 11.95 -2.26
C THR A 11 -0.36 11.03 -3.48
N GLY A 12 0.28 9.85 -3.43
CA GLY A 12 0.30 8.89 -4.54
C GLY A 12 -1.05 8.72 -5.25
N GLU A 13 -1.00 8.57 -6.58
CA GLU A 13 -2.14 8.44 -7.49
C GLU A 13 -2.97 7.21 -7.14
N VAL A 14 -4.29 7.34 -6.99
CA VAL A 14 -5.17 6.19 -6.77
C VAL A 14 -5.32 5.43 -8.10
N LEU A 15 -4.90 4.16 -8.11
CA LEU A 15 -5.01 3.29 -9.28
C LEU A 15 -6.35 2.55 -9.30
N ALA A 16 -6.77 2.01 -8.16
CA ALA A 16 -7.98 1.20 -8.04
C ALA A 16 -8.40 1.03 -6.57
N ASN A 17 -9.67 0.65 -6.37
CA ASN A 17 -10.23 0.29 -5.07
C ASN A 17 -10.66 -1.18 -5.08
N PHE A 18 -10.32 -1.90 -4.03
CA PHE A 18 -10.65 -3.31 -3.82
C PHE A 18 -11.37 -3.42 -2.48
N GLY A 19 -12.71 -3.33 -2.50
CA GLY A 19 -13.50 -3.29 -1.27
C GLY A 19 -13.05 -2.15 -0.35
N ALA A 20 -12.51 -2.49 0.82
CA ALA A 20 -11.97 -1.53 1.79
C ALA A 20 -10.47 -1.21 1.59
N ALA A 21 -9.81 -1.80 0.60
CA ALA A 21 -8.44 -1.46 0.21
C ALA A 21 -8.40 -0.43 -0.93
N THR A 22 -7.41 0.44 -0.90
CA THR A 22 -7.12 1.39 -1.98
C THR A 22 -5.68 1.23 -2.44
N LEU A 23 -5.49 0.94 -3.73
CA LEU A 23 -4.19 0.83 -4.36
C LEU A 23 -3.74 2.19 -4.87
N ARG A 24 -2.53 2.59 -4.49
CA ARG A 24 -1.97 3.90 -4.82
C ARG A 24 -0.57 3.75 -5.41
N ARG A 25 -0.25 4.56 -6.42
CA ARG A 25 1.06 4.62 -7.06
C ARG A 25 1.78 5.90 -6.67
N HIS A 26 2.98 5.74 -6.15
CA HIS A 26 3.87 6.83 -5.81
C HIS A 26 4.60 7.30 -7.08
N ARG A 27 5.10 8.53 -7.06
CA ARG A 27 5.91 9.07 -8.17
C ARG A 27 7.21 8.29 -8.41
N ASP A 28 7.66 7.52 -7.43
CA ASP A 28 8.81 6.59 -7.50
C ASP A 28 8.46 5.27 -8.24
N GLY A 29 7.23 5.10 -8.73
CA GLY A 29 6.77 3.87 -9.39
C GLY A 29 6.28 2.78 -8.41
N ARG A 30 6.56 2.93 -7.12
CA ARG A 30 6.07 2.01 -6.08
C ARG A 30 4.56 2.04 -5.94
N CYS A 31 3.99 0.85 -5.72
CA CYS A 31 2.57 0.70 -5.42
C CYS A 31 2.38 0.34 -3.94
N GLU A 32 1.52 1.09 -3.26
CA GLU A 32 1.14 0.88 -1.86
C GLU A 32 -0.36 0.63 -1.76
N LEU A 33 -0.72 -0.36 -0.95
CA LEU A 33 -2.10 -0.71 -0.69
C LEU A 33 -2.47 -0.29 0.73
N HIS A 34 -3.46 0.60 0.84
CA HIS A 34 -3.94 1.08 2.13
C HIS A 34 -5.28 0.46 2.48
N GLY A 35 -5.36 -0.14 3.67
CA GLY A 35 -6.59 -0.72 4.20
C GLY A 35 -6.94 -2.09 3.60
N GLY A 36 -8.19 -2.50 3.84
CA GLY A 36 -8.76 -3.76 3.38
C GLY A 36 -8.33 -5.01 4.15
N THR A 37 -9.10 -6.05 3.88
CA THR A 37 -8.88 -7.40 4.39
C THR A 37 -7.77 -8.10 3.59
N HIS A 38 -7.31 -9.26 4.06
CA HIS A 38 -6.34 -10.05 3.30
C HIS A 38 -6.82 -10.39 1.88
N ALA A 39 -8.13 -10.64 1.70
CA ALA A 39 -8.73 -10.90 0.39
C ALA A 39 -8.65 -9.68 -0.53
N ASP A 40 -8.93 -8.48 -0.02
CA ASP A 40 -8.80 -7.24 -0.78
C ASP A 40 -7.36 -7.00 -1.25
N ARG A 41 -6.38 -7.36 -0.41
CA ARG A 41 -4.96 -7.27 -0.77
C ARG A 41 -4.57 -8.26 -1.86
N LEU A 42 -5.11 -9.48 -1.79
CA LEU A 42 -4.85 -10.51 -2.78
C LEU A 42 -5.41 -10.10 -4.15
N ALA A 43 -6.66 -9.62 -4.18
CA ALA A 43 -7.30 -9.11 -5.40
C ALA A 43 -6.50 -7.96 -6.04
N ALA A 44 -5.94 -7.06 -5.23
CA ALA A 44 -5.09 -5.99 -5.71
C ALA A 44 -3.76 -6.51 -6.30
N GLN A 45 -3.16 -7.53 -5.70
CA GLN A 45 -1.94 -8.16 -6.20
C GLN A 45 -2.19 -8.93 -7.51
N GLU A 46 -3.32 -9.62 -7.62
CA GLU A 46 -3.73 -10.30 -8.86
C GLU A 46 -3.95 -9.29 -9.99
N TRP A 47 -4.71 -8.23 -9.72
CA TRP A 47 -4.91 -7.15 -10.69
C TRP A 47 -3.58 -6.53 -11.12
N ALA A 48 -2.67 -6.27 -10.18
CA ALA A 48 -1.38 -5.68 -10.53
C ALA A 48 -0.50 -6.60 -11.37
N SER A 49 -0.55 -7.91 -11.14
CA SER A 49 0.16 -8.89 -11.98
C SER A 49 -0.35 -8.88 -13.43
N LEU A 50 -1.62 -8.52 -13.63
CA LEU A 50 -2.27 -8.43 -14.94
C LEU A 50 -2.04 -7.08 -15.65
N PHE A 51 -1.96 -5.98 -14.89
CA PHE A 51 -2.01 -4.62 -15.45
C PHE A 51 -0.80 -3.74 -15.15
N GLN A 52 0.10 -4.15 -14.24
CA GLN A 52 1.28 -3.39 -13.84
C GLN A 52 2.50 -4.31 -13.71
N HIS A 53 3.10 -4.66 -14.84
CA HIS A 53 4.27 -5.55 -14.90
C HIS A 53 5.53 -5.00 -14.19
N ASP A 54 5.61 -3.69 -13.94
CA ASP A 54 6.75 -3.02 -13.27
C ASP A 54 6.45 -2.65 -11.80
N ALA A 55 5.24 -2.91 -11.29
CA ALA A 55 4.86 -2.46 -9.95
C ALA A 55 5.55 -3.29 -8.85
N VAL A 56 6.40 -2.63 -8.06
CA VAL A 56 7.00 -3.21 -6.85
C VAL A 56 6.08 -2.97 -5.66
N PHE A 57 5.52 -4.06 -5.10
CA PHE A 57 4.69 -4.03 -3.90
C PHE A 57 5.55 -3.94 -2.65
N SER A 58 5.47 -2.80 -1.95
CA SER A 58 6.07 -2.69 -0.63
C SER A 58 5.11 -3.29 0.40
N ARG A 59 5.38 -4.52 0.85
CA ARG A 59 4.64 -5.13 1.95
C ARG A 59 5.06 -4.45 3.25
N HIS A 60 4.37 -3.39 3.64
CA HIS A 60 4.50 -2.91 5.02
C HIS A 60 3.94 -4.00 5.95
N PRO A 61 4.74 -4.55 6.88
CA PRO A 61 4.18 -5.38 7.92
C PRO A 61 3.20 -4.49 8.70
N ASP A 62 1.92 -4.83 8.63
CA ASP A 62 0.90 -4.27 9.50
C ASP A 62 1.29 -4.60 10.94
N THR A 63 1.96 -3.66 11.61
CA THR A 63 2.33 -3.80 13.02
C THR A 63 1.14 -3.63 13.96
N ARG A 64 -0.10 -3.57 13.44
CA ARG A 64 -1.32 -3.48 14.25
C ARG A 64 -1.86 -4.84 14.71
N GLY A 65 -1.21 -5.95 14.34
CA GLY A 65 -1.59 -7.30 14.78
C GLY A 65 -0.68 -7.99 15.80
N ALA A 66 0.42 -7.36 16.25
CA ALA A 66 1.27 -7.94 17.29
C ALA A 66 0.65 -7.70 18.68
N CYS A 67 -0.41 -8.42 19.00
CA CYS A 67 -0.86 -8.59 20.39
C CYS A 67 0.30 -9.17 21.20
N ALA A 68 0.98 -8.29 21.93
CA ALA A 68 1.83 -8.52 23.10
C ALA A 68 2.20 -9.99 23.39
N ALA A 69 3.27 -10.48 22.77
CA ALA A 69 4.02 -11.59 23.36
C ALA A 69 4.81 -11.03 24.55
N HIS A 70 4.28 -11.23 25.76
CA HIS A 70 4.97 -11.02 27.03
C HIS A 70 6.25 -11.89 27.04
N PRO A 71 7.44 -11.34 27.33
CA PRO A 71 8.65 -12.16 27.46
C PRO A 71 8.52 -13.05 28.71
N PRO A 72 8.89 -14.34 28.66
CA PRO A 72 8.88 -15.18 29.85
C PRO A 72 9.87 -14.61 30.88
N ALA A 73 9.41 -14.47 32.12
CA ALA A 73 10.24 -14.12 33.26
C ALA A 73 11.38 -15.12 33.39
N ARG A 74 12.58 -14.58 33.60
CA ARG A 74 13.84 -15.31 33.79
C ARG A 74 13.84 -16.10 35.09
#